data_AF-A0A512CIW7-F1
#
_entry.id   AF-A0A512CIW7-F1
#
_cell.length_a   1.000
_cell.length_b   1.000
_cell.length_c   1.000
_cell.angle_alpha   90.00
_cell.angle_beta   90.00
_cell.angle_gamma   90.00
#
_symmetry.space_group_name_H-M   'P 1'
#
loop_
_entity.id
_entity.type
_entity.pdbx_description
1 polymer ?
#
loop_
_entity_poly.entity_id
_entity_poly.type
_entity_poly.pdbx_seq_one_letter_code
_entity_poly.pdbx_strand_id
1 'polypeptide(L)'
;MRNLVNNGHEIILSDFEVGHDINMSIKKAMQSADIHIALISNKSLNSNYFINELSQIRNYSVHSNLRKLFIPVFFPDISFETLPNSIQNIRGISIDGTTESNSKTLAKEIELAINSFYGKQFAIEEEEKEVKEKIESSAPEYISQTLIDLQSKETNMKRYAIIWYGLGFLALIAGVAGTIWLSNPGLADFGEKENWSKTIFFAIKSALIIILLIASSKYSFNLGKSYMNETMKIADRIHAISFGKFYLQVFNKRIETEELKDIFRDWNISNQSSFMGQKSEDFDPKLLDKISEVIDKIKGNDK
;
A
#
# COMPACT_ATOMS: atom_id res chain seq x y z
N MET A 1 42.36 -29.18 0.24
CA MET A 1 42.24 -28.51 -1.07
C MET A 1 42.11 -29.52 -2.22
N ARG A 2 43.12 -30.35 -2.56
CA ARG A 2 43.01 -31.33 -3.68
C ARG A 2 41.78 -32.25 -3.62
N ASN A 3 41.43 -32.76 -2.45
CA ASN A 3 40.24 -33.60 -2.27
C ASN A 3 38.93 -32.87 -2.59
N LEU A 4 38.85 -31.55 -2.36
CA LEU A 4 37.65 -30.76 -2.68
C LEU A 4 37.52 -30.54 -4.21
N VAL A 5 38.64 -30.32 -4.90
CA VAL A 5 38.66 -30.25 -6.38
C VAL A 5 38.23 -31.57 -7.00
N ASN A 6 38.70 -32.69 -6.45
CA ASN A 6 38.30 -34.02 -6.92
C ASN A 6 36.79 -34.28 -6.73
N ASN A 7 36.17 -33.63 -5.75
CA ASN A 7 34.72 -33.69 -5.52
C ASN A 7 33.94 -32.67 -6.40
N GLY A 8 34.62 -31.98 -7.33
CA GLY A 8 34.00 -31.08 -8.30
C GLY A 8 33.87 -29.63 -7.84
N HIS A 9 34.47 -29.23 -6.71
CA HIS A 9 34.44 -27.85 -6.25
C HIS A 9 35.54 -27.00 -6.92
N GLU A 10 35.16 -25.82 -7.39
CA GLU A 10 36.11 -24.80 -7.83
C GLU A 10 36.71 -24.09 -6.61
N ILE A 11 38.03 -23.90 -6.61
CA ILE A 11 38.74 -23.23 -5.52
C ILE A 11 39.23 -21.89 -6.00
N ILE A 12 38.72 -20.83 -5.38
CA ILE A 12 39.17 -19.47 -5.61
C ILE A 12 40.31 -19.18 -4.62
N LEU A 13 41.53 -19.07 -5.15
CA LEU A 13 42.67 -18.54 -4.42
C LEU A 13 42.81 -17.07 -4.80
N SER A 14 43.03 -16.20 -3.83
CA SER A 14 43.31 -14.79 -4.08
C SER A 14 44.68 -14.64 -4.74
N ASP A 15 44.70 -14.14 -5.97
CA ASP A 15 45.94 -13.76 -6.66
C ASP A 15 46.53 -12.51 -6.00
N PHE A 16 47.67 -12.70 -5.34
CA PHE A 16 48.45 -11.62 -4.74
C PHE A 16 49.56 -11.21 -5.71
N GLU A 17 49.19 -10.45 -6.75
CA GLU A 17 50.18 -9.82 -7.61
C GLU A 17 50.85 -8.63 -6.89
N VAL A 18 52.17 -8.49 -7.07
CA VAL A 18 52.94 -7.39 -6.47
C VAL A 18 52.44 -6.05 -7.02
N GLY A 19 52.00 -5.16 -6.11
CA GLY A 19 51.48 -3.83 -6.46
C GLY A 19 49.96 -3.70 -6.49
N HIS A 20 49.20 -4.79 -6.30
CA HIS A 20 47.74 -4.73 -6.16
C HIS A 20 47.28 -4.50 -4.71
N ASP A 21 46.11 -3.86 -4.55
CA ASP A 21 45.45 -3.74 -3.24
C ASP A 21 44.86 -5.10 -2.81
N ILE A 22 45.53 -5.70 -1.82
CA ILE A 22 45.19 -6.97 -1.19
C ILE A 22 43.73 -6.99 -0.72
N ASN A 23 43.22 -5.88 -0.16
CA ASN A 23 41.85 -5.81 0.35
C ASN A 23 40.83 -5.88 -0.79
N MET A 24 41.14 -5.30 -1.95
CA MET A 24 40.27 -5.33 -3.11
C MET A 24 40.19 -6.74 -3.71
N SER A 25 41.32 -7.44 -3.78
CA SER A 25 41.39 -8.84 -4.24
C SER A 25 40.61 -9.78 -3.30
N ILE A 26 40.79 -9.63 -1.98
CA ILE A 26 40.03 -10.42 -0.99
C ILE A 26 38.53 -10.14 -1.11
N LYS A 27 38.13 -8.86 -1.21
CA LYS A 27 36.72 -8.49 -1.37
C LYS A 27 36.10 -9.11 -2.62
N LYS A 28 36.81 -9.11 -3.76
CA LYS A 28 36.34 -9.76 -4.99
C LYS A 28 36.17 -11.27 -4.79
N ALA A 29 37.18 -11.94 -4.22
CA ALA A 29 37.12 -13.37 -3.93
C ALA A 29 35.96 -13.73 -2.98
N MET A 30 35.72 -12.90 -1.96
CA MET A 30 34.58 -13.05 -1.05
C MET A 30 33.23 -12.89 -1.76
N GLN A 31 33.13 -11.97 -2.72
CA GLN A 31 31.89 -11.75 -3.48
C GLN A 31 31.60 -12.90 -4.43
N SER A 32 32.61 -13.45 -5.09
CA SER A 32 32.47 -14.56 -6.04
C SER A 32 32.30 -15.93 -5.41
N ALA A 33 32.80 -16.14 -4.18
CA ALA A 33 32.69 -17.43 -3.51
C ALA A 33 31.32 -17.62 -2.85
N ASP A 34 30.71 -18.79 -3.04
CA ASP A 34 29.50 -19.20 -2.30
C ASP A 34 29.84 -19.66 -0.88
N ILE A 35 31.04 -20.24 -0.71
CA ILE A 35 31.46 -20.91 0.51
C ILE A 35 32.86 -20.44 0.88
N HIS A 36 33.00 -19.94 2.09
CA HIS A 36 34.25 -19.46 2.66
C HIS A 36 34.78 -20.47 3.67
N ILE A 37 35.97 -21.00 3.43
CA ILE A 37 36.63 -21.94 4.33
C ILE A 37 37.82 -21.24 4.98
N ALA A 38 37.83 -21.13 6.30
CA ALA A 38 38.94 -20.56 7.05
C ALA A 38 39.77 -21.67 7.71
N LEU A 39 41.04 -21.76 7.35
CA LEU A 39 41.98 -22.68 7.99
C LEU A 39 42.64 -21.98 9.18
N ILE A 40 42.28 -22.39 10.39
CA ILE A 40 42.73 -21.78 11.63
C ILE A 40 43.80 -22.70 12.23
N SER A 41 45.02 -22.19 12.36
CA SER A 41 46.14 -22.83 13.08
C SER A 41 46.71 -21.84 14.11
N ASN A 42 47.57 -22.31 15.02
CA ASN A 42 48.19 -21.40 15.99
C ASN A 42 49.01 -20.29 15.30
N LYS A 43 49.60 -20.57 14.12
CA LYS A 43 50.30 -19.55 13.31
C LYS A 43 49.36 -18.50 12.74
N SER A 44 48.16 -18.88 12.31
CA SER A 44 47.21 -17.93 11.73
C SER A 44 46.59 -17.03 12.80
N LEU A 45 46.35 -17.54 14.01
CA LEU A 45 45.86 -16.74 15.15
C LEU A 45 46.84 -15.65 15.58
N ASN A 46 48.14 -15.89 15.44
CA ASN A 46 49.19 -14.91 15.75
C ASN A 46 49.39 -13.86 14.63
N SER A 47 48.66 -13.96 13.52
CA SER A 47 48.70 -12.98 12.42
C SER A 47 47.58 -11.96 12.54
N ASN A 48 47.94 -10.69 12.73
CA ASN A 48 46.98 -9.58 12.76
C ASN A 48 46.17 -9.45 11.46
N TYR A 49 46.77 -9.79 10.31
CA TYR A 49 46.09 -9.75 9.01
C TYR A 49 44.97 -10.80 8.94
N PHE A 50 45.28 -12.04 9.35
CA PHE A 50 44.34 -13.14 9.31
C PHE A 50 43.11 -12.89 10.19
N ILE A 51 43.29 -12.38 11.42
CA ILE A 51 42.15 -12.09 12.32
C ILE A 51 41.20 -11.03 11.73
N ASN A 52 41.76 -10.00 11.09
CA ASN A 52 40.96 -8.95 10.44
C ASN A 52 40.20 -9.49 9.23
N GLU A 53 40.85 -10.28 8.38
CA GLU A 53 40.23 -10.92 7.21
C GLU A 53 39.15 -11.91 7.63
N LEU A 54 39.43 -12.75 8.62
CA LEU A 54 38.50 -13.72 9.18
C LEU A 54 37.23 -13.05 9.72
N SER A 55 37.40 -11.95 10.44
CA SER A 55 36.27 -11.16 10.97
C SER A 55 35.42 -10.57 9.85
N GLN A 56 36.05 -10.06 8.78
CA GLN A 56 35.34 -9.54 7.61
C GLN A 56 34.57 -10.63 6.86
N ILE A 57 35.21 -11.77 6.58
CA ILE A 57 34.60 -12.92 5.89
C ILE A 57 33.41 -13.45 6.67
N ARG A 58 33.57 -13.62 7.98
CA ARG A 58 32.50 -14.06 8.86
C ARG A 58 31.32 -13.10 8.82
N ASN A 59 31.55 -11.80 9.07
CA ASN A 59 30.49 -10.82 9.11
C ASN A 59 29.75 -10.74 7.78
N TYR A 60 30.48 -10.82 6.66
CA TYR A 60 29.90 -10.85 5.33
C TYR A 60 29.02 -12.09 5.10
N SER A 61 29.49 -13.27 5.51
CA SER A 61 28.74 -14.52 5.35
C SER A 61 27.48 -14.55 6.23
N VAL A 62 27.58 -14.10 7.49
CA VAL A 62 26.44 -14.06 8.43
C VAL A 62 25.35 -13.10 7.97
N HIS A 63 25.71 -11.95 7.39
CA HIS A 63 24.75 -10.95 6.93
C HIS A 63 24.32 -11.16 5.46
N SER A 64 24.75 -12.25 4.82
CA SER A 64 24.36 -12.57 3.44
C SER A 64 22.98 -13.23 3.32
N ASN A 65 22.20 -13.28 4.41
CA ASN A 65 20.87 -13.91 4.48
C ASN A 65 20.86 -15.35 3.91
N LEU A 66 21.74 -16.20 4.44
CA LEU A 66 21.91 -17.61 4.02
C LEU A 66 22.33 -17.81 2.56
N ARG A 67 22.88 -16.79 1.87
CA ARG A 67 23.44 -16.96 0.52
C ARG A 67 24.89 -17.40 0.51
N LYS A 68 25.61 -17.25 1.63
CA LYS A 68 27.01 -17.66 1.75
C LYS A 68 27.25 -18.44 3.02
N LEU A 69 28.03 -19.51 2.91
CA LEU A 69 28.41 -20.36 4.04
C LEU A 69 29.82 -20.02 4.52
N PHE A 70 30.00 -19.96 5.83
CA PHE A 70 31.32 -19.84 6.45
C PHE A 70 31.65 -21.10 7.24
N ILE A 71 32.77 -21.75 6.92
CA ILE A 71 33.23 -22.99 7.56
C ILE A 71 34.61 -22.73 8.19
N PRO A 72 34.70 -22.53 9.51
CA PRO A 72 35.98 -22.53 10.19
C PRO A 72 36.48 -23.97 10.38
N VAL A 73 37.74 -24.19 10.07
CA VAL A 73 38.43 -25.47 10.21
C VAL A 73 39.59 -25.28 11.18
N PHE A 74 39.55 -25.96 12.32
CA PHE A 74 40.53 -25.85 13.39
C PHE A 74 41.57 -26.96 13.29
N PHE A 75 42.84 -26.57 13.30
CA PHE A 75 43.95 -27.51 13.40
C PHE A 75 44.14 -28.00 14.85
N PRO A 76 44.72 -29.19 15.04
CA PRO A 76 44.80 -29.83 16.37
C PRO A 76 45.74 -29.12 17.36
N ASP A 77 46.54 -28.15 16.90
CA ASP A 77 47.44 -27.34 17.71
C ASP A 77 46.75 -26.14 18.39
N ILE A 78 45.42 -26.01 18.25
CA ILE A 78 44.65 -24.90 18.81
C ILE A 78 43.92 -25.32 20.08
N SER A 79 44.16 -24.58 21.15
CA SER A 79 43.32 -24.60 22.35
C SER A 79 42.12 -23.66 22.19
N PHE A 80 40.93 -24.09 22.60
CA PHE A 80 39.72 -23.25 22.53
C PHE A 80 39.87 -21.93 23.30
N GLU A 81 40.69 -21.91 24.35
CA GLU A 81 41.00 -20.73 25.17
C GLU A 81 41.80 -19.66 24.43
N THR A 82 42.54 -20.01 23.38
CA THR A 82 43.35 -19.06 22.60
C THR A 82 42.56 -18.42 21.45
N LEU A 83 41.31 -18.85 21.23
CA LEU A 83 40.45 -18.28 20.20
C LEU A 83 39.89 -16.93 20.65
N PRO A 84 39.90 -15.90 19.78
CA PRO A 84 39.18 -14.65 20.01
C PRO A 84 37.68 -14.88 20.26
N ASN A 85 37.07 -14.06 21.13
CA ASN A 85 35.64 -14.14 21.47
C ASN A 85 34.71 -14.06 20.24
N SER A 86 35.17 -13.41 19.16
CA SER A 86 34.45 -13.30 17.89
C SER A 86 34.30 -14.65 17.15
N ILE A 87 35.15 -15.64 17.46
CA ILE A 87 35.22 -16.95 16.80
C ILE A 87 34.74 -18.08 17.73
N GLN A 88 34.84 -17.91 19.05
CA GLN A 88 34.40 -18.92 20.04
C GLN A 88 32.91 -19.32 19.88
N ASN A 89 32.07 -18.41 19.39
CA ASN A 89 30.64 -18.67 19.20
C ASN A 89 30.29 -19.37 17.87
N ILE A 90 31.30 -19.84 17.12
CA ILE A 90 31.10 -20.45 15.81
C ILE A 90 31.36 -21.95 15.89
N ARG A 91 30.42 -22.75 15.38
CA ARG A 91 30.65 -24.18 15.17
C ARG A 91 31.56 -24.35 13.96
N GLY A 92 32.65 -25.08 14.13
CA GLY A 92 33.57 -25.43 13.05
C GLY A 92 33.92 -26.90 13.06
N ILE A 93 34.75 -27.27 12.09
CA ILE A 93 35.26 -28.63 11.93
C ILE A 93 36.65 -28.69 12.58
N SER A 94 36.89 -29.66 13.44
CA SER A 94 38.21 -29.90 14.03
C SER A 94 38.93 -31.01 13.26
N ILE A 95 40.23 -30.85 13.05
CA ILE A 95 41.06 -31.88 12.40
C ILE A 95 41.89 -32.58 13.49
N ASP A 96 41.84 -33.91 13.56
CA ASP A 96 42.59 -34.69 14.57
C ASP A 96 44.07 -34.93 14.21
N GLY A 97 44.53 -34.52 13.01
CA GLY A 97 45.91 -34.69 12.55
C GLY A 97 46.10 -34.42 11.06
N THR A 98 47.34 -34.45 10.57
CA THR A 98 47.69 -34.03 9.20
C THR A 98 47.83 -35.16 8.18
N THR A 99 47.36 -36.37 8.51
CA THR A 99 47.46 -37.54 7.62
C THR A 99 46.52 -37.44 6.41
N GLU A 100 46.81 -38.19 5.35
CA GLU A 100 45.95 -38.23 4.15
C GLU A 100 44.52 -38.73 4.48
N SER A 101 44.40 -39.69 5.40
CA SER A 101 43.11 -40.17 5.90
C SER A 101 42.29 -39.04 6.51
N ASN A 102 42.91 -38.21 7.37
CA ASN A 102 42.24 -37.09 8.02
C ASN A 102 41.84 -36.02 7.01
N SER A 103 42.63 -35.82 5.94
CA SER A 103 42.28 -34.91 4.85
C SER A 103 41.05 -35.38 4.05
N LYS A 104 40.82 -36.69 3.91
CA LYS A 104 39.62 -37.25 3.28
C LYS A 104 38.39 -37.11 4.20
N THR A 105 38.56 -37.37 5.50
CA THR A 105 37.50 -37.15 6.49
C THR A 105 37.07 -35.68 6.52
N LEU A 106 38.02 -34.75 6.56
CA LEU A 106 37.74 -33.31 6.52
C LEU A 106 36.96 -32.91 5.25
N ALA A 107 37.38 -33.41 4.08
CA ALA A 107 36.68 -33.10 2.83
C ALA A 107 35.22 -33.57 2.89
N LYS A 108 34.97 -34.76 3.45
CA LYS A 108 33.62 -35.30 3.64
C LYS A 108 32.78 -34.47 4.62
N GLU A 109 33.35 -34.01 5.72
CA GLU A 109 32.64 -33.16 6.68
C GLU A 109 32.30 -31.78 6.10
N ILE A 110 33.23 -31.20 5.33
CA ILE A 110 32.96 -29.98 4.57
C ILE A 110 31.81 -30.23 3.60
N GLU A 111 31.84 -31.32 2.83
CA GLU A 111 30.78 -31.65 1.87
C GLU A 111 29.40 -31.84 2.54
N LEU A 112 29.35 -32.48 3.71
CA LEU A 112 28.12 -32.59 4.50
C LEU A 112 27.59 -31.21 4.94
N ALA A 113 28.48 -30.30 5.35
CA ALA A 113 28.10 -28.93 5.71
C ALA A 113 27.58 -28.15 4.49
N ILE A 114 28.24 -28.30 3.33
CA ILE A 114 27.85 -27.69 2.06
C ILE A 114 26.46 -28.20 1.63
N ASN A 115 26.24 -29.52 1.64
CA ASN A 115 24.97 -30.13 1.25
C ASN A 115 23.82 -29.72 2.20
N SER A 116 24.09 -29.68 3.51
CA SER A 116 23.13 -29.19 4.50
C SER A 116 22.75 -27.73 4.27
N PHE A 117 23.72 -26.91 3.88
CA PHE A 117 23.51 -25.50 3.56
C PHE A 117 22.68 -25.32 2.29
N TYR A 118 23.05 -25.97 1.19
CA TYR A 118 22.26 -25.91 -0.05
C TYR A 118 20.85 -26.45 0.14
N GLY A 119 20.65 -27.53 0.92
CA GLY A 119 19.31 -28.04 1.24
C GLY A 119 18.43 -27.01 1.94
N LYS A 120 18.99 -26.19 2.85
CA LYS A 120 18.26 -25.08 3.47
C LYS A 120 17.98 -23.95 2.49
N GLN A 121 18.94 -23.62 1.65
CA GLN A 121 18.79 -22.58 0.63
C GLN A 121 17.67 -22.94 -0.35
N PHE A 122 17.68 -24.16 -0.88
CA PHE A 122 16.64 -24.66 -1.78
C PHE A 122 15.25 -24.61 -1.14
N ALA A 123 15.11 -25.00 0.13
CA ALA A 123 13.82 -24.95 0.82
C ALA A 123 13.28 -23.51 0.97
N ILE A 124 14.16 -22.55 1.28
CA ILE A 124 13.79 -21.12 1.36
C ILE A 124 13.41 -20.59 -0.02
N GLU A 125 14.21 -20.89 -1.05
CA GLU A 125 13.92 -20.46 -2.43
C GLU A 125 12.60 -21.05 -2.95
N GLU A 126 12.27 -22.30 -2.60
CA GLU A 126 11.01 -22.94 -2.95
C GLU A 126 9.81 -22.28 -2.23
N GLU A 127 9.94 -21.98 -0.93
CA GLU A 127 8.91 -21.26 -0.17
C GLU A 127 8.69 -19.84 -0.72
N GLU A 128 9.76 -19.09 -1.00
CA GLU A 128 9.69 -17.76 -1.60
C GLU A 128 9.02 -17.80 -2.98
N LYS A 129 9.32 -18.83 -3.78
CA LYS A 129 8.72 -19.02 -5.10
C LYS A 129 7.23 -19.37 -5.00
N GLU A 130 6.83 -20.25 -4.08
CA GLU A 130 5.42 -20.57 -3.85
C GLU A 130 4.62 -19.35 -3.41
N VAL A 131 5.16 -18.54 -2.49
CA VAL A 131 4.53 -17.30 -2.04
C VAL A 131 4.37 -16.34 -3.22
N LYS A 132 5.41 -16.19 -4.05
CA LYS A 132 5.37 -15.37 -5.25
C LYS A 132 4.31 -15.84 -6.24
N GLU A 133 4.24 -17.15 -6.53
CA GLU A 133 3.23 -17.72 -7.44
C GLU A 133 1.80 -17.56 -6.92
N LYS A 134 1.58 -17.71 -5.60
CA LYS A 134 0.27 -17.45 -4.96
C LYS A 134 -0.13 -15.97 -5.06
N ILE A 135 0.81 -15.04 -4.90
CA ILE A 135 0.54 -13.60 -5.05
C ILE A 135 0.27 -13.25 -6.52
N GLU A 136 1.08 -13.74 -7.46
CA GLU A 136 0.93 -13.47 -8.89
C GLU A 136 -0.39 -14.01 -9.47
N SER A 137 -0.87 -15.16 -8.98
CA SER A 137 -2.15 -15.74 -9.41
C SER A 137 -3.37 -15.03 -8.79
N SER A 138 -3.32 -14.67 -7.50
CA SER A 138 -4.48 -14.14 -6.78
C SER A 138 -4.67 -12.62 -6.86
N ALA A 139 -3.58 -11.85 -6.98
CA ALA A 139 -3.66 -10.39 -6.98
C ALA A 139 -4.46 -9.82 -8.18
N PRO A 140 -4.29 -10.29 -9.42
CA PRO A 140 -5.05 -9.76 -10.57
C PRO A 140 -6.56 -10.03 -10.46
N GLU A 141 -6.95 -11.18 -9.90
CA GLU A 141 -8.35 -11.55 -9.69
C GLU A 141 -8.99 -10.68 -8.60
N TYR A 142 -8.32 -10.54 -7.45
CA TYR A 142 -8.79 -9.68 -6.35
C TYR A 142 -8.94 -8.21 -6.78
N ILE A 143 -7.97 -7.66 -7.51
CA ILE A 143 -8.01 -6.29 -8.03
C ILE A 143 -9.17 -6.13 -9.03
N SER A 144 -9.39 -7.12 -9.89
CA SER A 144 -10.48 -7.09 -10.87
C SER A 144 -11.85 -7.13 -10.19
N GLN A 145 -12.04 -7.98 -9.18
CA GLN A 145 -13.28 -8.03 -8.42
C GLN A 145 -13.55 -6.71 -7.69
N THR A 146 -12.52 -6.12 -7.09
CA THR A 146 -12.62 -4.82 -6.41
C THR A 146 -13.03 -3.70 -7.38
N LEU A 147 -12.49 -3.69 -8.61
CA LEU A 147 -12.89 -2.73 -9.64
C LEU A 147 -14.35 -2.88 -10.04
N ILE A 148 -14.84 -4.11 -10.21
CA ILE A 148 -16.25 -4.39 -10.54
C ILE A 148 -17.17 -3.87 -9.43
N ASP A 149 -16.84 -4.15 -8.17
CA ASP A 149 -17.61 -3.71 -7.01
C ASP A 149 -17.65 -2.18 -6.90
N LEU A 150 -16.51 -1.52 -7.15
CA LEU A 150 -16.43 -0.05 -7.15
C LEU A 150 -17.20 0.58 -8.31
N GLN A 151 -17.12 0.02 -9.52
CA GLN A 151 -17.92 0.48 -10.67
C GLN A 151 -19.43 0.31 -10.43
N SER A 152 -19.84 -0.79 -9.80
CA SER A 152 -21.22 -1.01 -9.37
C SER A 152 -21.66 0.05 -8.34
N LYS A 153 -20.80 0.38 -7.37
CA LYS A 153 -21.09 1.46 -6.41
C LYS A 153 -21.18 2.83 -7.08
N GLU A 154 -20.27 3.15 -8.00
CA GLU A 154 -20.25 4.40 -8.77
C GLU A 154 -21.56 4.60 -9.54
N THR A 155 -21.97 3.58 -10.30
CA THR A 155 -23.20 3.64 -11.11
C THR A 155 -24.45 3.80 -10.24
N ASN A 156 -24.51 3.10 -9.10
CA ASN A 156 -25.61 3.25 -8.14
C ASN A 156 -25.66 4.65 -7.51
N MET A 157 -24.52 5.19 -7.06
CA MET A 157 -24.48 6.54 -6.48
C MET A 157 -24.82 7.63 -7.50
N LYS A 158 -24.33 7.49 -8.74
CA LYS A 158 -24.70 8.37 -9.86
C LYS A 158 -26.20 8.34 -10.12
N ARG A 159 -26.81 7.16 -10.09
CA ARG A 159 -28.27 7.01 -10.25
C ARG A 159 -29.03 7.72 -9.13
N TYR A 160 -28.61 7.57 -7.88
CA TYR A 160 -29.23 8.30 -6.76
C TYR A 160 -29.08 9.81 -6.91
N ALA A 161 -27.91 10.30 -7.34
CA ALA A 161 -27.71 11.73 -7.59
C ALA A 161 -28.71 12.28 -8.61
N ILE A 162 -28.90 11.58 -9.74
CA ILE A 162 -29.84 11.96 -10.80
C ILE A 162 -31.28 11.96 -10.29
N ILE A 163 -31.67 10.94 -9.51
CA ILE A 163 -33.02 10.87 -8.92
C ILE A 163 -33.28 12.07 -8.01
N TRP A 164 -32.34 12.41 -7.12
CA TRP A 164 -32.48 13.54 -6.21
C TRP A 164 -32.51 14.88 -6.93
N TYR A 165 -31.74 15.05 -8.00
CA TYR A 165 -31.85 16.23 -8.86
C TYR A 165 -33.19 16.31 -9.58
N GLY A 166 -33.72 15.19 -10.07
CA GLY A 166 -35.05 15.13 -10.67
C GLY A 166 -36.16 15.50 -9.68
N LEU A 167 -36.12 14.97 -8.45
CA LEU A 167 -37.05 15.31 -7.38
C LEU A 167 -36.97 16.79 -7.00
N GLY A 168 -35.76 17.34 -6.89
CA GLY A 168 -35.56 18.76 -6.60
C GLY A 168 -36.12 19.69 -7.67
N PHE A 169 -35.98 19.31 -8.95
CA PHE A 169 -36.54 20.05 -10.07
C PHE A 169 -38.07 19.95 -10.14
N LEU A 170 -38.62 18.75 -9.94
CA LEU A 170 -40.07 18.54 -9.86
C LEU A 170 -40.71 19.35 -8.73
N ALA A 171 -40.04 19.46 -7.57
CA ALA A 171 -40.52 20.29 -6.46
C ALA A 171 -40.62 21.78 -6.83
N LEU A 172 -39.68 22.31 -7.64
CA LEU A 172 -39.76 23.69 -8.14
C LEU A 172 -40.94 23.89 -9.10
N ILE A 173 -41.12 22.97 -10.05
CA ILE A 173 -42.25 23.00 -10.98
C ILE A 173 -43.57 22.94 -10.21
N ALA A 174 -43.68 22.03 -9.25
CA ALA A 174 -44.86 21.92 -8.38
C ALA A 174 -45.10 23.19 -7.56
N GLY A 175 -44.03 23.87 -7.13
CA GLY A 175 -44.12 25.18 -6.47
C GLY A 175 -44.78 26.22 -7.36
N VAL A 176 -44.28 26.40 -8.59
CA VAL A 176 -44.83 27.36 -9.56
C VAL A 176 -46.24 26.98 -10.00
N ALA A 177 -46.51 25.71 -10.28
CA ALA A 177 -47.85 25.24 -10.63
C ALA A 177 -48.83 25.43 -9.46
N GLY A 178 -48.38 25.18 -8.24
CA GLY A 178 -49.15 25.38 -7.01
C GLY A 178 -49.54 26.83 -6.79
N THR A 179 -48.64 27.80 -7.05
CA THR A 179 -49.00 29.23 -6.92
C THR A 179 -50.04 29.65 -7.95
N ILE A 180 -49.91 29.23 -9.21
CA ILE A 180 -50.86 29.51 -10.28
C ILE A 180 -52.22 28.87 -9.96
N TRP A 181 -52.22 27.60 -9.53
CA TRP A 181 -53.44 26.88 -9.19
C TRP A 181 -54.15 27.45 -7.96
N LEU A 182 -53.43 27.87 -6.93
CA LEU A 182 -54.01 28.51 -5.74
C LEU A 182 -54.56 29.92 -6.04
N SER A 183 -53.97 30.64 -6.99
CA SER A 183 -54.40 31.99 -7.38
C SER A 183 -55.72 31.99 -8.16
N ASN A 184 -56.01 30.95 -8.96
CA ASN A 184 -57.09 30.97 -9.95
C ASN A 184 -58.53 30.82 -9.36
N PRO A 185 -58.81 29.87 -8.45
CA PRO A 185 -60.12 29.77 -7.80
C PRO A 185 -60.28 30.75 -6.62
N GLY A 186 -59.18 31.26 -6.06
CA GLY A 186 -59.22 32.28 -5.01
C GLY A 186 -59.96 33.54 -5.47
N LEU A 187 -59.71 34.00 -6.70
CA LEU A 187 -60.37 35.16 -7.32
C LEU A 187 -61.87 34.95 -7.61
N ALA A 188 -62.32 33.71 -7.83
CA ALA A 188 -63.71 33.41 -8.17
C ALA A 188 -64.63 33.26 -6.94
N ASP A 189 -64.08 32.91 -5.77
CA ASP A 189 -64.82 32.79 -4.50
C ASP A 189 -64.86 34.10 -3.69
N PHE A 190 -64.14 35.14 -4.13
CA PHE A 190 -64.32 36.52 -3.67
C PHE A 190 -65.60 37.12 -4.27
N GLY A 191 -66.75 36.58 -3.87
CA GLY A 191 -68.04 37.26 -4.10
C GLY A 191 -68.03 38.66 -3.47
N GLU A 192 -68.91 39.53 -3.95
CA GLU A 192 -69.01 41.01 -3.81
C GLU A 192 -68.85 41.66 -2.40
N LYS A 193 -68.48 40.92 -1.35
CA LYS A 193 -68.09 41.44 -0.04
C LYS A 193 -66.66 41.01 0.32
N GLU A 194 -65.77 41.99 0.42
CA GLU A 194 -64.40 41.82 0.93
C GLU A 194 -64.39 41.06 2.26
N ASN A 195 -63.91 39.82 2.24
CA ASN A 195 -63.64 39.05 3.44
C ASN A 195 -62.11 38.97 3.65
N TRP A 196 -61.54 40.04 4.20
CA TRP A 196 -60.11 40.16 4.51
C TRP A 196 -59.53 38.96 5.27
N SER A 197 -60.33 38.35 6.16
CA SER A 197 -59.95 37.14 6.90
C SER A 197 -59.67 35.93 5.98
N LYS A 198 -60.49 35.72 4.94
CA LYS A 198 -60.29 34.63 3.97
C LYS A 198 -59.05 34.88 3.10
N THR A 199 -58.83 36.12 2.65
CA THR A 199 -57.65 36.51 1.86
C THR A 199 -56.35 36.23 2.61
N ILE A 200 -56.28 36.67 3.88
CA ILE A 200 -55.12 36.46 4.73
C ILE A 200 -54.86 34.97 4.98
N PHE A 201 -55.91 34.17 5.20
CA PHE A 201 -55.77 32.72 5.39
C PHE A 201 -55.17 32.02 4.16
N PHE A 202 -55.67 32.31 2.96
CA PHE A 202 -55.14 31.74 1.71
C PHE A 202 -53.73 32.24 1.38
N ALA A 203 -53.41 33.50 1.70
CA ALA A 203 -52.06 34.06 1.53
C ALA A 203 -51.03 33.35 2.44
N ILE A 204 -51.35 33.16 3.72
CA ILE A 204 -50.46 32.45 4.67
C ILE A 204 -50.30 30.97 4.26
N LYS A 205 -51.41 30.31 3.89
CA LYS A 205 -51.38 28.90 3.45
C LYS A 205 -50.52 28.70 2.21
N SER A 206 -50.66 29.56 1.20
CA SER A 206 -49.87 29.50 -0.04
C SER A 206 -48.40 29.80 0.23
N ALA A 207 -48.09 30.81 1.05
CA ALA A 207 -46.72 31.12 1.47
C ALA A 207 -46.04 29.93 2.16
N LEU A 208 -46.73 29.26 3.09
CA LEU A 208 -46.20 28.06 3.77
C LEU A 208 -45.90 26.91 2.80
N ILE A 209 -46.79 26.65 1.83
CA ILE A 209 -46.58 25.60 0.82
C ILE A 209 -45.36 25.92 -0.06
N ILE A 210 -45.21 27.19 -0.48
CA ILE A 210 -44.07 27.63 -1.30
C ILE A 210 -42.75 27.46 -0.53
N ILE A 211 -42.69 27.91 0.72
CA ILE A 211 -41.49 27.79 1.57
C ILE A 211 -41.11 26.31 1.73
N LEU A 212 -42.09 25.45 1.98
CA LEU A 212 -41.86 24.00 2.13
C LEU A 212 -41.32 23.37 0.85
N LEU A 213 -41.86 23.73 -0.31
CA LEU A 213 -41.41 23.22 -1.61
C LEU A 213 -40.01 23.72 -1.99
N ILE A 214 -39.70 24.99 -1.69
CA ILE A 214 -38.34 25.53 -1.88
C ILE A 214 -37.34 24.82 -0.96
N ALA A 215 -37.69 24.61 0.32
CA ALA A 215 -36.84 23.90 1.27
C ALA A 215 -36.61 22.44 0.85
N SER A 216 -37.66 21.75 0.41
CA SER A 216 -37.59 20.37 -0.10
C SER A 216 -36.73 20.27 -1.38
N SER A 217 -36.89 21.23 -2.29
CA SER A 217 -36.07 21.31 -3.50
C SER A 217 -34.59 21.50 -3.16
N LYS A 218 -34.27 22.46 -2.28
CA LYS A 218 -32.90 22.73 -1.83
C LYS A 218 -32.27 21.49 -1.16
N TYR A 219 -33.01 20.82 -0.29
CA TYR A 219 -32.55 19.59 0.35
C TYR A 219 -32.23 18.50 -0.68
N SER A 220 -33.11 18.30 -1.65
CA SER A 220 -32.93 17.33 -2.73
C SER A 220 -31.71 17.66 -3.60
N PHE A 221 -31.48 18.92 -3.95
CA PHE A 221 -30.29 19.35 -4.70
C PHE A 221 -28.99 19.14 -3.90
N ASN A 222 -28.99 19.43 -2.60
CA ASN A 222 -27.83 19.20 -1.73
C ASN A 222 -27.49 17.72 -1.63
N LEU A 223 -28.51 16.87 -1.49
CA LEU A 223 -28.31 15.42 -1.42
C LEU A 223 -27.81 14.85 -2.76
N GLY A 224 -28.37 15.32 -3.89
CA GLY A 224 -27.87 15.00 -5.22
C GLY A 224 -26.40 15.41 -5.43
N LYS A 225 -26.01 16.59 -4.95
CA LYS A 225 -24.62 17.07 -4.97
C LYS A 225 -23.69 16.19 -4.15
N SER A 226 -24.10 15.76 -2.95
CA SER A 226 -23.29 14.86 -2.12
C SER A 226 -23.08 13.49 -2.76
N TYR A 227 -24.12 12.89 -3.34
CA TYR A 227 -23.97 11.64 -4.10
C TYR A 227 -23.08 11.80 -5.33
N MET A 228 -23.17 12.92 -6.05
CA MET A 228 -22.31 13.18 -7.20
C MET A 228 -20.84 13.36 -6.79
N ASN A 229 -20.56 14.12 -5.73
CA ASN A 229 -19.21 14.28 -5.20
C ASN A 229 -18.60 12.95 -4.76
N GLU A 230 -19.40 12.08 -4.12
CA GLU A 230 -18.95 10.75 -3.74
C GLU A 230 -18.68 9.86 -4.96
N THR A 231 -19.50 9.98 -6.02
CA THR A 231 -19.27 9.31 -7.29
C THR A 231 -17.94 9.72 -7.91
N MET A 232 -17.59 11.01 -7.90
CA MET A 232 -16.30 11.50 -8.41
C MET A 232 -15.13 10.90 -7.63
N LYS A 233 -15.21 10.85 -6.29
CA LYS A 233 -14.19 10.22 -5.45
C LYS A 233 -14.02 8.73 -5.76
N ILE A 234 -15.13 8.03 -5.98
CA ILE A 234 -15.09 6.61 -6.36
C ILE A 234 -14.46 6.43 -7.74
N ALA A 235 -14.79 7.30 -8.70
CA ALA A 235 -14.19 7.29 -10.04
C ALA A 235 -12.66 7.51 -9.99
N ASP A 236 -12.19 8.45 -9.17
CA ASP A 236 -10.75 8.68 -8.95
C ASP A 236 -10.07 7.44 -8.35
N ARG A 237 -10.72 6.75 -7.39
CA ARG A 237 -10.20 5.49 -6.82
C ARG A 237 -10.16 4.36 -7.84
N ILE A 238 -11.20 4.21 -8.67
CA ILE A 238 -11.22 3.24 -9.77
C ILE A 238 -10.06 3.51 -10.72
N HIS A 239 -9.83 4.78 -11.07
CA HIS A 239 -8.72 5.17 -11.94
C HIS A 239 -7.37 4.80 -11.33
N ALA A 240 -7.11 5.15 -10.05
CA ALA A 240 -5.87 4.80 -9.36
C ALA A 240 -5.61 3.29 -9.31
N ILE A 241 -6.62 2.49 -8.92
CA ILE A 241 -6.52 1.03 -8.86
C ILE A 241 -6.32 0.42 -10.25
N SER A 242 -6.97 0.97 -11.28
CA SER A 242 -6.84 0.48 -12.67
C SER A 242 -5.44 0.71 -13.24
N PHE A 243 -4.82 1.86 -12.94
CA PHE A 243 -3.42 2.14 -13.28
C PHE A 243 -2.48 1.12 -12.62
N GLY A 244 -2.81 0.74 -11.41
CA GLY A 244 -2.14 -0.29 -10.67
C GLY A 244 -2.19 -1.69 -11.24
N LYS A 245 -3.39 -2.12 -11.60
CA LYS A 245 -3.60 -3.36 -12.33
C LYS A 245 -2.74 -3.40 -13.60
N PHE A 246 -2.70 -2.29 -14.34
CA PHE A 246 -1.86 -2.16 -15.53
C PHE A 246 -0.36 -2.29 -15.20
N TYR A 247 0.11 -1.62 -14.14
CA TYR A 247 1.51 -1.72 -13.72
C TYR A 247 1.91 -3.16 -13.39
N LEU A 248 1.10 -3.87 -12.59
CA LEU A 248 1.35 -5.28 -12.26
C LEU A 248 1.38 -6.16 -13.51
N GLN A 249 0.48 -5.94 -14.46
CA GLN A 249 0.44 -6.70 -15.72
C GLN A 249 1.66 -6.46 -16.61
N VAL A 250 2.19 -5.23 -16.65
CA VAL A 250 3.34 -4.88 -17.50
C VAL A 250 4.67 -5.28 -16.86
N PHE A 251 4.80 -5.13 -15.54
CA PHE A 251 6.09 -5.25 -14.84
C PHE A 251 6.26 -6.55 -14.03
N ASN A 252 5.30 -7.48 -14.04
CA ASN A 252 5.23 -8.70 -13.21
C ASN A 252 6.57 -9.46 -12.99
N LYS A 253 7.49 -9.44 -13.95
CA LYS A 253 8.80 -10.13 -13.85
C LYS A 253 9.90 -9.38 -13.08
N ARG A 254 9.70 -8.13 -12.68
CA ARG A 254 10.75 -7.27 -12.11
C ARG A 254 10.38 -6.53 -10.82
N ILE A 255 9.21 -6.77 -10.24
CA ILE A 255 8.74 -5.95 -9.12
C ILE A 255 9.31 -6.50 -7.80
N GLU A 256 10.07 -5.66 -7.09
CA GLU A 256 10.46 -5.89 -5.70
C GLU A 256 9.25 -5.64 -4.79
N THR A 257 9.10 -6.44 -3.72
CA THR A 257 7.97 -6.37 -2.78
C THR A 257 7.83 -4.99 -2.12
N GLU A 258 8.94 -4.29 -1.89
CA GLU A 258 8.97 -2.91 -1.41
C GLU A 258 8.30 -1.92 -2.39
N GLU A 259 8.60 -2.00 -3.69
CA GLU A 259 8.01 -1.12 -4.71
C GLU A 259 6.50 -1.33 -4.82
N LEU A 260 6.06 -2.60 -4.72
CA LEU A 260 4.65 -2.96 -4.75
C LEU A 260 3.91 -2.27 -3.59
N LYS A 261 4.46 -2.32 -2.38
CA LYS A 261 3.88 -1.71 -1.18
C LYS A 261 3.73 -0.19 -1.28
N ASP A 262 4.72 0.50 -1.83
CA ASP A 262 4.68 1.95 -2.00
C ASP A 262 3.62 2.36 -3.02
N ILE A 263 3.51 1.62 -4.12
CA ILE A 263 2.47 1.83 -5.13
C ILE A 263 1.05 1.64 -4.56
N PHE A 264 0.83 0.61 -3.73
CA PHE A 264 -0.48 0.36 -3.10
C PHE A 264 -0.84 1.39 -2.02
N ARG A 265 0.16 2.01 -1.36
CA ARG A 265 -0.06 3.01 -0.32
C ARG A 265 -0.70 4.28 -0.89
N ASP A 266 -0.30 4.69 -2.08
CA ASP A 266 -0.79 5.90 -2.74
C ASP A 266 -2.18 5.75 -3.38
N TRP A 267 -2.69 4.52 -3.56
CA TRP A 267 -4.05 4.30 -4.08
C TRP A 267 -5.14 4.46 -3.03
N ASN A 268 -4.80 4.43 -1.74
CA ASN A 268 -5.75 4.63 -0.67
C ASN A 268 -6.04 6.12 -0.45
N ILE A 269 -6.62 6.79 -1.45
CA ILE A 269 -6.89 8.22 -1.41
C ILE A 269 -8.17 8.49 -0.58
N SER A 270 -7.92 8.97 0.65
CA SER A 270 -8.78 9.71 1.59
C SER A 270 -10.19 9.18 1.90
N ASN A 271 -10.43 8.82 3.17
CA ASN A 271 -11.69 8.31 3.73
C ASN A 271 -12.71 9.40 4.14
N GLN A 272 -12.55 10.65 3.71
CA GLN A 272 -13.50 11.69 4.10
C GLN A 272 -14.78 11.61 3.26
N SER A 273 -15.84 11.12 3.89
CA SER A 273 -17.19 11.05 3.33
C SER A 273 -17.71 12.44 2.99
N SER A 274 -18.21 12.61 1.76
CA SER A 274 -18.85 13.85 1.31
C SER A 274 -20.14 14.20 2.07
N PHE A 275 -20.62 13.28 2.92
CA PHE A 275 -21.79 13.43 3.77
C PHE A 275 -21.47 14.08 5.13
N MET A 276 -20.20 14.10 5.57
CA MET A 276 -19.81 14.71 6.86
C MET A 276 -19.86 16.24 6.88
N GLY A 277 -19.91 16.88 5.71
CA GLY A 277 -20.01 18.34 5.58
C GLY A 277 -21.43 18.89 5.53
N GLN A 278 -22.47 18.05 5.51
CA GLN A 278 -23.87 18.52 5.51
C GLN A 278 -24.30 18.93 6.93
N LYS A 279 -23.86 20.11 7.40
CA LYS A 279 -24.43 20.74 8.59
C LYS A 279 -25.69 21.51 8.19
N SER A 280 -26.69 21.49 9.07
CA SER A 280 -27.98 22.20 8.97
C SER A 280 -27.84 23.74 8.82
N GLU A 281 -26.62 24.26 8.90
CA GLU A 281 -26.24 25.67 8.88
C GLU A 281 -26.08 26.26 7.45
N ASP A 282 -26.16 25.44 6.39
CA ASP A 282 -26.25 25.93 5.00
C ASP A 282 -27.64 26.53 4.65
N PHE A 283 -28.40 26.97 5.65
CA PHE A 283 -29.54 27.85 5.46
C PHE A 283 -29.02 29.28 5.21
N ASP A 284 -28.65 29.55 3.95
CA ASP A 284 -28.11 30.84 3.51
C ASP A 284 -28.94 32.02 4.08
N PRO A 285 -28.37 32.84 5.00
CA PRO A 285 -29.03 34.02 5.56
C PRO A 285 -29.51 34.98 4.48
N LYS A 286 -28.89 34.97 3.30
CA LYS A 286 -29.29 35.80 2.15
C LYS A 286 -30.70 35.52 1.63
N LEU A 287 -31.25 34.32 1.88
CA LEU A 287 -32.65 34.02 1.53
C LEU A 287 -33.62 34.67 2.52
N LEU A 288 -33.26 34.68 3.81
CA LEU A 288 -34.03 35.39 4.84
C LEU A 288 -33.89 36.90 4.68
N ASP A 289 -32.71 37.40 4.32
CA ASP A 289 -32.46 38.81 4.02
C ASP A 289 -33.27 39.27 2.81
N LYS A 290 -33.34 38.47 1.74
CA LYS A 290 -34.20 38.77 0.58
C LYS A 290 -35.70 38.72 0.91
N ILE A 291 -36.12 37.81 1.79
CA ILE A 291 -37.51 37.76 2.27
C ILE A 291 -37.81 38.99 3.15
N SER A 292 -36.88 39.40 4.01
CA SER A 292 -36.97 40.64 4.82
C SER A 292 -37.08 41.87 3.92
N GLU A 293 -36.24 41.97 2.89
CA GLU A 293 -36.22 43.10 1.96
C GLU A 293 -37.52 43.21 1.15
N VAL A 294 -38.16 42.08 0.83
CA VAL A 294 -39.50 42.05 0.21
C VAL A 294 -40.59 42.47 1.22
N ILE A 295 -40.52 42.01 2.48
CA ILE A 295 -41.45 42.40 3.54
C ILE A 295 -41.34 43.90 3.85
N ASP A 296 -40.12 44.44 3.90
CA ASP A 296 -39.85 45.85 4.15
C ASP A 296 -40.29 46.73 2.98
N LYS A 297 -40.15 46.26 1.73
CA LYS A 297 -40.73 46.94 0.55
C LYS A 297 -42.26 46.94 0.55
N ILE A 298 -42.90 45.90 1.06
CA ILE A 298 -44.37 45.85 1.18
C ILE A 298 -44.86 46.76 2.31
N LYS A 299 -44.16 46.82 3.46
CA LYS A 299 -44.45 47.76 4.55
C LYS A 299 -44.15 49.22 4.21
N GLY A 300 -43.20 49.48 3.32
CA GLY A 300 -42.75 50.82 2.96
C GLY A 300 -43.64 51.57 1.97
N ASN A 301 -44.72 50.97 1.47
CA ASN A 301 -45.58 51.57 0.44
C ASN A 301 -46.93 52.10 0.97
N ASP A 302 -47.14 52.13 2.29
CA ASP A 302 -48.24 52.84 2.95
C ASP A 302 -47.74 54.19 3.50
N LYS A 303 -47.50 55.16 2.60
CA LYS A 303 -47.52 56.61 2.88
C LYS A 303 -47.96 57.38 1.64
#